data_AF-A0A5K1D8F6-F1
#
_entry.id   AF-A0A5K1D8F6-F1
#
_cell.length_a   1.000
_cell.length_b   1.000
_cell.length_c   1.000
_cell.angle_alpha   90.00
_cell.angle_beta   90.00
_cell.angle_gamma   90.00
#
_symmetry.space_group_name_H-M   'P 1'
#
loop_
_entity.id
_entity.type
_entity.pdbx_description
1 polymer ?
#
loop_
_entity_poly.entity_id
_entity_poly.type
_entity_poly.pdbx_seq_one_letter_code
_entity_poly.pdbx_strand_id
1 'polypeptide(L)'
;VLYGADLETGTFSSGFPKGSTDYGDSEPDVYVKSGWNLNNLPRLAGSLLSFEQTDISGVLVPWLYIGMCFSSFCWVSFYFLVPFCYTERSFSYARYF
;
A
#
# COMPACT_ATOMS: atom_id res chain seq x y z
N VAL A 1 -20.94 -11.38 3.42
CA VAL A 1 -19.69 -10.77 3.94
C VAL A 1 -19.47 -9.47 3.20
N LEU A 2 -19.05 -8.40 3.88
CA LEU A 2 -18.72 -7.12 3.23
C LEU A 2 -17.19 -7.04 3.08
N TYR A 3 -16.76 -6.45 1.97
CA TYR A 3 -15.34 -6.38 1.63
C TYR A 3 -15.12 -5.12 0.79
N GLY A 4 -14.27 -4.22 1.29
CA GLY A 4 -13.90 -2.98 0.61
C GLY A 4 -12.58 -3.17 -0.15
N ALA A 5 -12.66 -3.18 -1.47
CA ALA A 5 -11.54 -3.44 -2.36
C ALA A 5 -11.16 -2.22 -3.19
N ASP A 6 -9.89 -2.17 -3.62
CA ASP A 6 -9.37 -1.27 -4.64
C ASP A 6 -9.60 0.22 -4.28
N LEU A 7 -9.51 0.52 -2.97
CA LEU A 7 -9.64 1.88 -2.46
C LEU A 7 -8.33 2.62 -2.71
N GLU A 8 -8.37 3.66 -3.54
CA GLU A 8 -7.18 4.40 -3.90
C GLU A 8 -6.67 5.26 -2.74
N THR A 9 -5.40 5.06 -2.37
CA THR A 9 -4.81 5.79 -1.24
C THR A 9 -4.51 7.28 -1.53
N GLY A 10 -4.62 7.69 -2.80
CA GLY A 10 -4.62 9.08 -3.21
C GLY A 10 -5.88 9.82 -2.79
N THR A 11 -7.03 9.14 -2.79
CA THR A 11 -8.32 9.71 -2.37
C THR A 11 -8.60 9.44 -0.90
N PHE A 12 -8.30 8.22 -0.43
CA PHE A 12 -8.44 7.81 0.97
C PHE A 12 -7.04 7.78 1.57
N SER A 13 -6.74 8.56 2.61
CA SER A 13 -5.37 8.60 3.16
C SER A 13 -4.73 7.21 3.30
N SER A 14 -3.45 7.09 2.92
CA SER A 14 -2.63 5.91 3.19
C SER A 14 -2.55 5.66 4.70
N GLY A 15 -2.46 4.39 5.09
CA GLY A 15 -2.17 4.02 6.48
C GLY A 15 -0.70 4.24 6.89
N PHE A 16 0.22 4.26 5.92
CA PHE A 16 1.60 4.69 6.17
C PHE A 16 1.69 6.21 6.41
N PRO A 17 2.59 6.66 7.31
CA PRO A 17 2.81 8.06 7.57
C PRO A 17 3.36 8.76 6.33
N LYS A 18 2.82 9.96 6.04
CA LYS A 18 3.34 10.90 5.05
C LYS A 18 3.99 12.05 5.80
N GLY A 19 5.14 12.54 5.31
CA GLY A 19 5.79 13.70 5.92
C GLY A 19 4.84 14.89 5.95
N SER A 20 4.50 15.37 7.13
CA SER A 20 3.72 16.60 7.33
C SER A 20 4.60 17.65 7.98
N THR A 21 4.39 18.91 7.58
CA THR A 21 5.07 20.11 8.07
C THR A 21 4.69 20.52 9.51
N ASP A 22 3.76 19.81 10.16
CA ASP A 22 3.11 20.29 11.40
C ASP A 22 3.47 19.52 12.68
N TYR A 23 4.43 18.59 12.64
CA TYR A 23 5.03 18.04 13.85
C TYR A 23 6.41 18.66 14.07
N GLY A 24 6.47 19.57 15.04
CA GLY A 24 7.70 20.22 15.44
C GLY A 24 8.81 19.23 15.76
N ASP A 25 9.98 19.47 15.17
CA ASP A 25 11.32 19.09 15.66
C ASP A 25 11.61 17.64 16.08
N SER A 26 10.74 16.67 15.76
CA SER A 26 11.11 15.25 15.78
C SER A 26 11.70 14.86 14.44
N GLU A 27 12.84 14.15 14.44
CA GLU A 27 13.45 13.59 13.22
C GLU A 27 12.39 13.03 12.26
N PRO A 28 12.55 13.21 10.94
CA PRO A 28 11.62 12.66 9.98
C PRO A 28 11.54 11.15 10.22
N ASP A 29 10.36 10.72 10.66
CA ASP A 29 10.09 9.38 11.14
C ASP A 29 10.70 8.36 10.17
N VAL A 30 11.51 7.43 10.69
CA VAL A 30 12.20 6.39 9.93
C VAL A 30 11.21 5.63 9.05
N TYR A 31 9.94 5.53 9.47
CA TYR A 31 8.86 4.89 8.70
C TYR A 31 8.39 5.72 7.48
N VAL A 32 8.52 7.04 7.49
CA VAL A 32 8.20 7.92 6.34
C VAL A 32 9.21 7.72 5.21
N LYS A 33 10.51 7.64 5.54
CA LYS A 33 11.60 7.49 4.55
C LYS A 33 11.93 6.03 4.22
N SER A 34 11.35 5.06 4.94
CA SER A 34 11.61 3.65 4.71
C SER A 34 11.22 3.23 3.28
N GLY A 35 12.06 2.41 2.65
CA GLY A 35 11.73 1.76 1.38
C GLY A 35 10.60 0.73 1.49
N TRP A 36 10.30 0.27 2.70
CA TRP A 36 9.16 -0.61 2.98
C TRP A 36 7.82 0.13 3.09
N ASN A 37 7.83 1.46 3.06
CA ASN A 37 6.62 2.24 2.91
C ASN A 37 6.10 2.06 1.48
N LEU A 38 4.89 1.51 1.33
CA LEU A 38 4.32 1.20 0.01
C LEU A 38 4.14 2.44 -0.89
N ASN A 39 4.11 3.65 -0.31
CA ASN A 39 4.10 4.88 -1.10
C ASN A 39 5.45 5.17 -1.78
N ASN A 40 6.56 4.64 -1.23
CA ASN A 40 7.92 4.86 -1.75
C ASN A 40 8.40 3.68 -2.61
N LEU A 41 7.95 2.46 -2.27
CA LEU A 41 8.43 1.20 -2.84
C LEU A 41 8.47 1.18 -4.38
N PRO A 42 7.43 1.62 -5.11
CA PRO A 42 7.44 1.60 -6.57
C PRO A 42 8.51 2.51 -7.19
N ARG A 43 8.95 3.56 -6.47
CA ARG A 43 9.90 4.56 -6.96
C ARG A 43 11.34 4.36 -6.42
N LEU A 44 11.61 3.26 -5.71
CA LEU A 44 12.96 2.94 -5.25
C LEU A 44 13.92 2.68 -6.42
N ALA A 45 15.20 3.00 -6.21
CA ALA A 45 16.25 2.72 -7.17
C ALA A 45 16.33 1.20 -7.45
N GLY A 46 16.23 0.83 -8.73
CA GLY A 46 16.13 -0.57 -9.18
C GLY A 46 14.72 -1.01 -9.56
N SER A 47 13.68 -0.25 -9.23
CA SER A 47 12.33 -0.45 -9.76
C SER A 47 12.20 0.19 -11.13
N LEU A 48 11.71 -0.56 -12.12
CA LEU A 48 11.38 -0.02 -13.45
C LEU A 48 10.28 1.04 -13.39
N LEU A 49 9.40 0.96 -12.38
CA LEU A 49 8.30 1.90 -12.18
C LEU A 49 8.80 3.30 -11.76
N SER A 50 10.06 3.44 -11.33
CA SER A 50 10.64 4.75 -10.99
C SER A 50 10.74 5.71 -12.18
N PHE A 51 10.76 5.18 -13.42
CA PHE A 51 10.79 5.97 -14.64
C PHE A 51 9.41 6.41 -15.12
N GLU A 52 8.34 5.83 -14.58
CA GLU A 52 6.98 6.21 -14.92
C GLU A 52 6.58 7.48 -14.15
N GLN A 53 6.11 8.49 -14.89
CA GLN A 53 5.74 9.79 -14.33
C GLN A 53 4.26 9.83 -13.95
N THR A 54 3.43 9.03 -14.61
CA THR A 54 1.99 9.00 -14.38
C THR A 54 1.68 8.20 -13.13
N ASP A 55 0.93 8.75 -12.18
CA ASP A 55 0.50 7.99 -11.00
C ASP A 55 -0.61 7.00 -11.37
N ILE A 56 -0.21 5.76 -11.64
CA ILE A 56 -1.13 4.66 -11.98
C ILE A 56 -1.70 4.07 -10.68
N SER A 57 -3.02 4.19 -10.50
CA SER A 57 -3.77 3.62 -9.36
C SER A 57 -3.56 2.10 -9.28
N GLY A 58 -3.19 1.60 -8.10
CA GLY A 58 -2.92 0.18 -7.84
C GLY A 58 -1.51 -0.28 -8.21
N VAL A 59 -0.72 0.54 -8.89
CA VAL A 59 0.67 0.22 -9.31
C VAL A 59 1.67 1.15 -8.63
N LEU A 60 1.49 2.47 -8.79
CA LEU A 60 2.33 3.49 -8.17
C LEU A 60 1.66 4.08 -6.93
N VAL A 61 0.33 4.20 -6.95
CA VAL A 61 -0.48 4.58 -5.79
C VAL A 61 -1.02 3.29 -5.16
N PRO A 62 -0.66 2.97 -3.90
CA PRO A 62 -1.10 1.73 -3.29
C PRO A 62 -2.63 1.71 -3.10
N TRP A 63 -3.21 0.52 -3.17
CA TRP A 63 -4.61 0.29 -2.83
C TRP A 63 -4.76 -0.14 -1.37
N LEU A 64 -5.87 0.31 -0.77
CA LEU A 64 -6.30 -0.09 0.56
C LEU A 64 -7.39 -1.15 0.45
N TYR A 65 -7.26 -2.18 1.26
CA TYR A 65 -8.17 -3.29 1.34
C TYR A 65 -8.71 -3.42 2.76
N ILE A 66 -10.03 -3.33 2.91
CA ILE A 66 -10.71 -3.40 4.21
C ILE A 66 -11.57 -4.66 4.23
N GLY A 67 -11.10 -5.64 5.00
CA GLY A 67 -11.77 -6.92 5.19
C GLY A 67 -12.45 -7.03 6.55
N MET A 68 -13.45 -7.91 6.61
CA MET A 68 -14.01 -8.42 7.85
C MET A 68 -13.83 -9.94 7.91
N CYS A 69 -14.24 -10.59 9.00
CA CYS A 69 -14.13 -12.04 9.09
C CYS A 69 -14.77 -12.74 7.86
N PHE A 70 -14.05 -13.70 7.28
CA PHE A 70 -14.37 -14.40 6.03
C PHE A 70 -14.29 -13.57 4.73
N SER A 71 -13.68 -12.39 4.72
CA SER A 71 -13.31 -11.73 3.47
C SER A 71 -12.21 -12.53 2.77
N SER A 72 -12.42 -12.86 1.50
CA SER A 72 -11.47 -13.58 0.65
C SER A 72 -11.24 -12.85 -0.66
N PHE A 73 -10.14 -13.18 -1.32
CA PHE A 73 -9.81 -12.73 -2.67
C PHE A 73 -9.77 -13.93 -3.60
N CYS A 74 -10.22 -13.74 -4.84
CA CYS A 74 -10.07 -14.75 -5.87
C CYS A 74 -8.60 -14.86 -6.31
N TRP A 75 -8.20 -16.04 -6.79
CA TRP A 75 -6.91 -16.25 -7.41
C TRP A 75 -6.75 -15.32 -8.61
N VAL A 76 -5.68 -14.53 -8.60
CA VAL A 76 -5.31 -13.63 -9.70
C VAL A 76 -3.83 -13.80 -10.01
N SER A 77 -3.49 -13.85 -11.30
CA SER A 77 -2.09 -13.88 -11.75
C SER A 77 -1.72 -12.54 -12.34
N PHE A 78 -0.74 -11.87 -11.70
CA PHE A 78 -0.07 -10.72 -12.28
C PHE A 78 1.19 -11.21 -12.97
N TYR A 79 1.25 -11.09 -14.29
CA TYR A 79 2.36 -11.61 -15.09
C TYR A 79 3.59 -10.70 -15.14
N PHE A 80 3.42 -9.41 -14.82
CA PHE A 80 4.45 -8.40 -15.08
C PHE A 80 4.93 -7.65 -13.83
N LEU A 81 4.18 -7.71 -12.74
CA LEU A 81 4.48 -6.97 -11.52
C LEU A 81 4.45 -7.89 -10.31
N VAL A 82 5.36 -7.64 -9.38
CA VAL A 82 5.40 -8.35 -8.09
C VAL A 82 4.47 -7.61 -7.11
N PRO A 83 3.37 -8.24 -6.66
CA PRO A 83 2.49 -7.61 -5.69
C PRO A 83 3.13 -7.60 -4.30
N PHE A 84 3.09 -6.45 -3.63
CA PHE A 84 3.47 -6.30 -2.22
C PHE A 84 2.24 -5.90 -1.40
N CYS A 85 1.94 -6.66 -0.35
CA CYS A 85 0.83 -6.39 0.56
C CYS A 85 1.37 -6.17 1.98
N TYR A 86 0.83 -5.18 2.69
CA TYR A 86 1.12 -4.93 4.10
C TYR A 86 -0.17 -4.89 4.90
N THR A 87 -0.14 -5.49 6.10
CA THR A 87 -1.30 -5.56 6.99
C THR A 87 -1.01 -4.79 8.28
N GLU A 88 -1.71 -3.67 8.49
CA GLU A 88 -1.48 -2.80 9.67
C GLU A 88 -2.03 -3.36 10.97
N ARG A 89 -3.31 -3.78 10.96
CA ARG A 89 -3.98 -4.40 12.12
C ARG A 89 -4.91 -5.50 11.62
N SER A 90 -4.78 -6.70 12.18
CA SER A 90 -5.59 -7.86 11.77
C SER A 90 -6.18 -8.58 12.97
N PHE A 91 -7.47 -8.92 12.90
CA PHE A 91 -8.04 -10.08 13.58
C PHE A 91 -8.00 -11.23 12.58
N SER A 92 -6.93 -12.03 12.61
CA SER A 92 -6.65 -13.01 11.56
C SER A 92 -7.65 -14.17 11.52
N TYR A 93 -8.41 -14.25 10.43
CA TYR A 93 -8.83 -15.52 9.83
C TYR A 93 -8.87 -15.41 8.30
N ALA A 94 -7.79 -14.91 7.70
CA ALA A 94 -7.59 -15.01 6.26
C ALA A 94 -7.04 -16.41 5.94
N ARG A 95 -7.92 -17.38 5.69
CA ARG A 95 -7.52 -18.61 5.00
C ARG A 95 -7.34 -18.27 3.52
N TYR A 96 -6.13 -18.42 3.02
CA TYR A 96 -5.88 -18.65 1.60
C TYR A 96 -6.62 -19.96 1.26
N PHE A 97 -7.72 -19.88 0.51
CA PHE A 97 -8.35 -21.03 -0.15
C PHE A 97 -8.03 -20.94 -1.64
#